data_AF-A0A3S4GEY2-F1
#
_entry.id   AF-A0A3S4GEY2-F1
#
_cell.length_a   1.000
_cell.length_b   1.000
_cell.length_c   1.000
_cell.angle_alpha   90.00
_cell.angle_beta   90.00
_cell.angle_gamma   90.00
#
_symmetry.space_group_name_H-M   'P 1'
#
loop_
_entity.id
_entity.type
_entity.pdbx_description
1 polymer ?
#
loop_
_entity_poly.entity_id
_entity_poly.type
_entity_poly.pdbx_seq_one_letter_code
_entity_poly.pdbx_strand_id
1 'polypeptide(L)'
;MVQVHEPDEEKALLMLRSTVSPLEQHHRVLLLDEAVDAAVRLSHRYIPARQLPDKAVALLDTACARVAVSQHAEPAQVEDCRHRIDALQIELDIAAVKPRSASAIRSARRRLKRS
;
A
#
# COMPACT_ATOMS: atom_id res chain seq x y z
N MET A 1 -42.05 6.60 -22.10
CA MET A 1 -40.77 6.59 -21.35
C MET A 1 -40.55 7.99 -20.80
N VAL A 2 -40.20 8.12 -19.52
CA VAL A 2 -39.88 9.41 -18.90
C VAL A 2 -38.40 9.67 -19.15
N GLN A 3 -38.04 10.81 -19.75
CA GLN A 3 -36.63 11.19 -19.91
C GLN A 3 -36.07 11.65 -18.57
N VAL A 4 -34.89 11.13 -18.21
CA VAL A 4 -34.12 11.55 -17.03
C VAL A 4 -32.83 12.16 -17.54
N HIS A 5 -32.60 13.42 -17.22
CA HIS A 5 -31.38 14.13 -17.59
C HIS A 5 -30.29 13.93 -16.53
N GLU A 6 -29.03 14.03 -16.96
CA GLU A 6 -27.88 14.08 -16.05
C GLU A 6 -28.03 15.28 -15.09
N PRO A 7 -27.83 15.10 -13.77
CA PRO A 7 -27.83 16.19 -12.83
C PRO A 7 -26.62 17.11 -13.05
N ASP A 8 -26.79 18.38 -12.69
CA ASP A 8 -25.67 19.31 -12.52
C ASP A 8 -24.75 18.91 -11.35
N GLU A 9 -23.58 19.54 -11.25
CA GLU A 9 -22.59 19.23 -10.21
C GLU A 9 -23.15 19.39 -8.79
N GLU A 10 -23.94 20.45 -8.53
CA GLU A 10 -24.52 20.70 -7.21
C GLU A 10 -25.51 19.60 -6.78
N LYS A 11 -26.40 19.20 -7.69
CA LYS A 11 -27.33 18.08 -7.43
C LYS A 11 -26.58 16.78 -7.26
N ALA A 12 -25.57 16.52 -8.10
CA ALA A 12 -24.76 15.32 -7.98
C ALA A 12 -24.03 15.26 -6.62
N LEU A 13 -23.48 16.38 -6.16
CA LEU A 13 -22.85 16.50 -4.85
C LEU A 13 -23.82 16.14 -3.71
N LEU A 14 -25.04 16.68 -3.75
CA LEU A 14 -26.08 16.35 -2.77
C LEU A 14 -26.47 14.87 -2.82
N MET A 15 -26.54 14.27 -4.01
CA MET A 15 -26.79 12.83 -4.16
C MET A 15 -25.65 12.00 -3.56
N LEU A 16 -24.39 12.37 -3.81
CA LEU A 16 -23.22 11.64 -3.32
C LEU A 16 -23.10 11.67 -1.78
N ARG A 17 -23.62 12.70 -1.10
CA ARG A 17 -23.62 12.73 0.38
C ARG A 17 -24.29 11.51 1.01
N SER A 18 -25.30 10.93 0.36
CA SER A 18 -25.92 9.68 0.82
C SER A 18 -25.01 8.45 0.70
N THR A 19 -24.00 8.50 -0.17
CA THR A 19 -23.03 7.41 -0.41
C THR A 19 -21.83 7.45 0.53
N VAL A 20 -21.60 8.57 1.23
CA VAL A 20 -20.46 8.75 2.13
C VAL A 20 -20.44 7.68 3.22
N SER A 21 -21.50 7.59 4.04
CA SER A 21 -21.53 6.64 5.15
C SER A 21 -21.40 5.17 4.70
N PRO A 22 -22.10 4.70 3.64
CA PRO A 22 -21.86 3.38 3.07
C PRO A 22 -20.41 3.12 2.63
N LEU A 23 -19.78 4.08 1.95
CA LEU A 23 -18.41 3.94 1.45
C LEU A 23 -17.38 3.92 2.58
N GLU A 24 -17.53 4.80 3.57
CA GLU A 24 -16.69 4.81 4.77
C GLU A 24 -16.74 3.47 5.51
N GLN A 25 -17.95 2.92 5.70
CA GLN A 25 -18.13 1.62 6.36
C GLN A 25 -17.55 0.48 5.54
N HIS A 26 -17.75 0.49 4.22
CA HIS A 26 -17.28 -0.56 3.33
C HIS A 26 -15.75 -0.63 3.27
N HIS A 27 -15.10 0.51 3.07
CA HIS A 27 -13.65 0.60 2.93
C HIS A 27 -12.90 0.81 4.24
N ARG A 28 -13.61 1.11 5.33
CA ARG A 28 -13.05 1.47 6.66
C ARG A 28 -12.10 2.66 6.58
N VAL A 29 -12.49 3.67 5.81
CA VAL A 29 -11.75 4.93 5.64
C VAL A 29 -12.61 6.11 6.06
N LEU A 30 -11.96 7.25 6.35
CA LEU A 30 -12.65 8.52 6.56
C LEU A 30 -12.79 9.27 5.23
N LEU A 31 -13.98 9.77 4.92
CA LEU A 31 -14.27 10.60 3.76
C LEU A 31 -14.47 12.04 4.17
N LEU A 32 -13.63 12.92 3.63
CA LEU A 32 -13.73 14.36 3.81
C LEU A 32 -14.77 14.94 2.83
N ASP A 33 -15.48 16.01 3.20
CA ASP A 33 -16.48 16.65 2.31
C ASP A 33 -15.80 17.16 1.03
N GLU A 34 -14.56 17.64 1.14
CA GLU A 34 -13.74 18.07 0.00
C GLU A 34 -13.41 16.93 -0.96
N ALA A 35 -13.33 15.68 -0.47
CA ALA A 35 -13.11 14.52 -1.33
C ALA A 35 -14.36 14.20 -2.18
N VAL A 36 -15.56 14.45 -1.63
CA VAL A 36 -16.82 14.30 -2.36
C VAL A 36 -16.96 15.38 -3.43
N ASP A 37 -16.67 16.65 -3.09
CA ASP A 37 -16.62 17.76 -4.06
C ASP A 37 -15.64 17.48 -5.19
N ALA A 38 -14.41 17.07 -4.84
CA ALA A 38 -13.38 16.73 -5.80
C ALA A 38 -13.82 15.57 -6.72
N ALA A 39 -14.48 14.54 -6.18
CA ALA A 39 -14.95 13.42 -6.99
C ALA A 39 -15.98 13.83 -8.04
N VAL A 40 -16.93 14.71 -7.69
CA VAL A 40 -17.91 15.26 -8.64
C VAL A 40 -17.21 16.09 -9.71
N ARG A 41 -16.41 17.08 -9.31
CA ARG A 41 -15.78 18.03 -10.24
C ARG A 41 -14.79 17.35 -11.18
N LEU A 42 -13.94 16.46 -10.66
CA LEU A 42 -12.92 15.77 -11.47
C LEU A 42 -13.56 14.76 -12.41
N SER A 43 -14.55 13.98 -11.95
CA SER A 43 -15.24 13.03 -12.82
C SER A 43 -16.05 13.75 -13.90
N HIS A 44 -16.69 14.88 -13.59
CA HIS A 44 -17.39 15.69 -14.58
C HIS A 44 -16.44 16.23 -15.66
N ARG A 45 -15.29 16.77 -15.26
CA ARG A 45 -14.30 17.35 -16.17
C ARG A 45 -13.54 16.32 -17.01
N TYR A 46 -13.16 15.18 -16.44
CA TYR A 46 -12.21 14.25 -17.06
C TYR A 46 -12.82 12.92 -17.50
N ILE A 47 -14.09 12.64 -17.16
CA ILE A 47 -14.81 11.42 -17.57
C ILE A 47 -16.11 11.80 -18.29
N PRO A 48 -16.06 12.47 -19.45
CA PRO A 48 -17.24 12.97 -20.15
C PRO A 48 -18.08 11.86 -20.79
N ALA A 49 -17.52 10.65 -20.97
CA ALA A 49 -18.22 9.51 -21.56
C ALA A 49 -19.25 8.84 -20.61
N ARG A 50 -19.31 9.26 -19.34
CA ARG A 50 -20.24 8.76 -18.33
C ARG A 50 -21.02 9.92 -17.71
N GLN A 51 -22.17 9.61 -17.14
CA GLN A 51 -23.04 10.61 -16.52
C GLN A 51 -22.84 10.68 -15.01
N LEU A 52 -22.97 11.87 -14.44
CA LEU A 52 -23.21 12.06 -13.01
C LEU A 52 -24.57 11.43 -12.62
N PRO A 53 -24.74 11.00 -11.35
CA PRO A 53 -23.75 10.94 -10.28
C PRO A 53 -22.84 9.69 -10.35
N ASP A 54 -23.19 8.70 -11.17
CA ASP A 54 -22.58 7.36 -11.18
C ASP A 54 -21.05 7.37 -11.39
N LYS A 55 -20.55 8.20 -12.31
CA LYS A 55 -19.09 8.32 -12.52
C LYS A 55 -18.34 8.85 -11.31
N ALA A 56 -18.96 9.73 -10.52
CA ALA A 56 -18.34 10.29 -9.32
C ALA A 56 -18.31 9.26 -8.20
N VAL A 57 -19.40 8.48 -8.02
CA VAL A 57 -19.44 7.37 -7.06
C VAL A 57 -18.38 6.33 -7.38
N ALA A 58 -18.26 5.90 -8.64
CA ALA A 58 -17.26 4.91 -9.04
C ALA A 58 -15.81 5.40 -8.83
N LEU A 59 -15.55 6.68 -9.11
CA LEU A 59 -14.24 7.30 -8.87
C LEU A 59 -13.93 7.36 -7.36
N LEU A 60 -14.91 7.76 -6.54
CA LEU A 60 -14.77 7.85 -5.09
C LEU A 60 -14.54 6.48 -4.46
N ASP A 61 -15.30 5.46 -4.89
CA ASP A 61 -15.15 4.07 -4.43
C ASP A 61 -13.74 3.52 -4.72
N THR A 62 -13.24 3.75 -5.93
CA THR A 62 -11.88 3.35 -6.31
C THR A 62 -10.82 4.06 -5.47
N ALA A 63 -11.02 5.35 -5.16
CA ALA A 63 -10.12 6.11 -4.30
C ALA A 63 -10.13 5.56 -2.86
N CYS A 64 -11.31 5.24 -2.31
CA CYS A 64 -11.45 4.64 -0.99
C CYS A 64 -10.74 3.28 -0.91
N ALA A 65 -10.93 2.42 -1.91
CA ALA A 65 -10.25 1.12 -2.00
C ALA A 65 -8.72 1.27 -1.98
N ARG A 66 -8.18 2.23 -2.73
CA ARG A 66 -6.73 2.51 -2.75
C ARG A 66 -6.21 2.96 -1.39
N VAL A 67 -6.94 3.81 -0.68
CA VAL A 67 -6.57 4.27 0.66
C VAL A 67 -6.60 3.10 1.65
N ALA A 68 -7.66 2.30 1.63
CA ALA A 68 -7.78 1.11 2.49
C ALA A 68 -6.61 0.14 2.30
N VAL A 69 -6.22 -0.13 1.04
CA VAL A 69 -5.04 -0.95 0.73
C VAL A 69 -3.75 -0.31 1.27
N SER A 70 -3.58 1.01 1.09
CA SER A 70 -2.37 1.69 1.57
C SER A 70 -2.22 1.71 3.09
N GLN A 71 -3.31 1.66 3.84
CA GLN A 71 -3.26 1.59 5.32
C GLN A 71 -2.73 0.24 5.82
N HIS A 72 -2.86 -0.82 5.02
CA HIS A 72 -2.33 -2.14 5.34
C HIS A 72 -0.93 -2.40 4.80
N ALA A 73 -0.38 -1.47 4.00
CA ALA A 73 0.97 -1.59 3.49
C ALA A 73 1.98 -1.36 4.62
N GLU A 74 2.96 -2.27 4.71
CA GLU A 74 4.10 -2.04 5.58
C GLU A 74 4.88 -0.80 5.08
N PRO A 75 5.23 0.16 5.96
CA PRO A 75 6.01 1.30 5.52
C PRO A 75 7.35 0.85 4.95
N ALA A 76 7.74 1.37 3.79
CA ALA A 76 8.98 0.99 3.10
C ALA A 76 10.22 1.04 4.00
N GLN A 77 10.29 2.01 4.91
CA GLN A 77 11.38 2.13 5.88
C GLN A 77 11.47 0.92 6.83
N VAL A 78 10.34 0.33 7.21
CA VAL A 78 10.29 -0.86 8.08
C VAL A 78 10.67 -2.09 7.29
N GLU A 79 10.16 -2.23 6.05
CA GLU A 79 10.53 -3.29 5.12
C GLU A 79 12.05 -3.29 4.86
N ASP A 80 12.65 -2.14 4.58
CA ASP A 80 14.09 -1.96 4.39
C ASP A 80 14.89 -2.38 5.63
N CYS A 81 14.41 -2.01 6.82
CA CYS A 81 15.06 -2.41 8.08
C CYS A 81 14.99 -3.93 8.27
N ARG A 82 13.86 -4.57 7.98
CA ARG A 82 13.71 -6.03 8.07
C ARG A 82 14.63 -6.74 7.09
N HIS A 83 14.66 -6.32 5.83
CA HIS A 83 15.58 -6.87 4.83
C HIS A 83 17.05 -6.75 5.27
N ARG A 84 17.41 -5.63 5.93
CA ARG A 84 18.76 -5.44 6.46
C ARG A 84 19.06 -6.37 7.64
N ILE A 85 18.10 -6.58 8.53
CA ILE A 85 18.23 -7.53 9.64
C ILE A 85 18.41 -8.95 9.09
N ASP A 86 17.58 -9.37 8.14
CA ASP A 86 17.64 -10.69 7.54
C ASP A 86 18.98 -10.93 6.83
N ALA A 87 19.48 -9.93 6.09
CA ALA A 87 20.79 -9.99 5.46
C ALA A 87 21.92 -10.18 6.48
N LEU A 88 21.90 -9.41 7.58
CA LEU A 88 22.88 -9.53 8.65
C LEU A 88 22.79 -10.88 9.38
N GLN A 89 21.59 -11.42 9.55
CA GLN A 89 21.37 -12.73 10.17
C GLN A 89 21.98 -13.85 9.32
N ILE A 90 21.79 -13.79 7.99
CA ILE A 90 22.41 -14.70 7.04
C ILE A 90 23.95 -14.61 7.11
N GLU A 91 24.49 -13.39 7.15
CA GLU A 91 25.95 -13.18 7.29
C GLU A 91 26.49 -13.80 8.59
N LEU A 92 25.77 -13.64 9.71
CA LEU A 92 26.14 -14.22 11.01
C LEU A 92 26.10 -15.75 10.97
N ASP A 93 25.06 -16.35 10.39
CA ASP A 93 24.92 -17.80 10.29
C ASP A 93 26.05 -18.41 9.45
N ILE A 94 26.40 -17.78 8.33
CA ILE A 94 27.55 -18.19 7.51
C ILE A 94 28.86 -18.08 8.30
N ALA A 95 29.04 -17.02 9.08
CA ALA A 95 30.23 -16.82 9.91
C ALA A 95 30.32 -17.85 11.04
N ALA A 96 29.18 -18.24 11.64
CA ALA A 96 29.10 -19.23 12.70
C ALA A 96 29.34 -20.67 12.21
N VAL A 97 28.90 -20.99 10.99
CA VAL A 97 29.09 -22.31 10.36
C VAL A 97 30.53 -22.51 9.84
N LYS A 98 31.29 -21.43 9.57
CA LYS A 98 32.73 -21.56 9.29
C LYS A 98 33.44 -22.20 10.49
N PRO A 99 33.95 -23.45 10.38
CA PRO A 99 34.59 -24.08 11.52
C PRO A 99 35.81 -23.26 11.94
N ARG A 100 36.05 -23.18 13.25
CA ARG A 100 37.31 -22.75 13.90
C ARG A 100 38.53 -23.63 13.49
N SER A 101 38.56 -24.17 12.27
CA SER A 101 39.59 -25.09 11.76
C SER A 101 40.93 -24.40 11.51
N ALA A 102 40.99 -23.07 11.53
CA ALA A 102 42.26 -22.34 11.55
C ALA A 102 43.10 -22.57 12.83
N SER A 103 42.53 -23.18 13.88
CA SER A 103 43.31 -23.61 15.06
C SER A 103 43.88 -25.04 14.93
N ALA A 104 43.31 -25.89 14.07
CA ALA A 104 43.78 -27.27 13.87
C ALA A 104 45.04 -27.36 12.97
N ILE A 105 45.28 -26.36 12.11
CA ILE A 105 46.47 -26.34 11.23
C ILE A 105 47.75 -25.97 12.01
N ARG A 106 47.63 -25.34 13.20
CA ARG A 106 48.79 -25.00 14.04
C ARG A 106 49.36 -26.18 14.84
N SER A 107 48.58 -27.22 15.13
CA SER A 107 49.08 -28.40 15.86
C SER A 107 49.83 -29.39 14.95
N ALA A 108 49.47 -29.49 13.67
CA ALA A 108 50.14 -30.38 12.71
C ALA A 108 51.57 -29.93 12.34
N ARG A 109 51.83 -28.61 12.33
CA ARG A 109 53.16 -28.04 11.99
C ARG A 109 54.22 -28.20 13.08
N ARG A 110 53.84 -28.55 14.32
CA ARG A 110 54.78 -28.79 15.43
C ARG A 110 55.37 -30.20 15.44
N ARG A 111 54.79 -31.15 14.69
CA ARG A 111 55.24 -32.56 14.67
C ARG A 111 56.31 -32.84 13.59
N LEU A 112 56.39 -32.00 12.56
CA LEU A 112 57.35 -32.13 11.45
C LEU A 112 58.71 -31.41 11.67
N LYS A 113 58.88 -30.68 12.78
CA LYS A 113 60.15 -30.01 13.13
C LYS A 113 61.00 -30.77 14.17
N ARG A 114 60.68 -32.04 14.44
CA ARG A 114 61.35 -32.87 15.46
C ARG A 114 61.85 -34.24 14.95
N SER A 115 61.92 -34.44 13.63
CA SER A 115 62.54 -35.63 13.03
C SER A 115 63.63 -35.22 12.04
#